data_AF-A0A811KJT5-F1
#
_entry.id   AF-A0A811KJT5-F1
#
_cell.length_a   1.000
_cell.length_b   1.000
_cell.length_c   1.000
_cell.angle_alpha   90.00
_cell.angle_beta   90.00
_cell.angle_gamma   90.00
#
_symmetry.space_group_name_H-M   'P 1'
#
loop_
_entity.id
_entity.type
_entity.pdbx_description
1 polymer ?
#
loop_
_entity_poly.entity_id
_entity_poly.type
_entity_poly.pdbx_seq_one_letter_code
_entity_poly.pdbx_strand_id
1 'polypeptide(L)'
;MADTISKLLAKVESLEAEAKAHSKTTANIPLSLAEIAKEVKQQDDKKYTVVVEFAAEGQDEATNNATDRTLAEQLVTSAGLDTSAIQKVWRHTGSSWKAGQRRPRPLKINLAEPNKAHDVIKALRAAKNWSWLPPKAHVRRDLTRAEQTQLHEARRKCHTLNTAANASKYFVDDLFDVKEKKSPRPWSTAQVSASA
;
A
#
# COMPACT_ATOMS: atom_id res chain seq x y z
N MET A 1 54.51 12.71 4.25
CA MET A 1 53.44 12.49 5.26
C MET A 1 52.84 13.78 5.78
N ALA A 2 53.61 14.84 6.06
CA ALA A 2 53.09 16.14 6.47
C ALA A 2 52.14 16.79 5.44
N ASP A 3 52.49 16.77 4.15
CA ASP A 3 51.66 17.35 3.07
C ASP A 3 50.28 16.73 2.91
N THR A 4 50.15 15.43 3.21
CA THR A 4 48.87 14.72 3.10
C THR A 4 47.92 15.10 4.23
N ILE A 5 48.48 15.34 5.43
CA ILE A 5 47.72 15.77 6.61
C ILE A 5 47.24 17.22 6.44
N SER A 6 48.11 18.12 5.93
CA SER A 6 47.73 19.51 5.65
C SER A 6 46.63 19.62 4.58
N LYS A 7 46.67 18.78 3.55
CA LYS A 7 45.61 18.73 2.51
C LYS A 7 44.27 18.21 3.06
N LEU A 8 44.30 17.28 4.01
CA LEU A 8 43.08 16.78 4.66
C LEU A 8 42.48 17.84 5.59
N LEU A 9 43.29 18.56 6.36
CA LEU A 9 42.83 19.64 7.22
C LEU A 9 42.15 20.77 6.43
N ALA A 10 42.78 21.25 5.36
CA ALA A 10 42.18 22.28 4.50
C ALA A 10 40.85 21.82 3.86
N LYS A 11 40.73 20.53 3.55
CA LYS A 11 39.49 19.96 2.99
C LYS A 11 38.38 19.85 4.04
N VAL A 12 38.73 19.54 5.29
CA VAL A 12 37.76 19.52 6.41
C VAL A 12 37.26 20.93 6.70
N GLU A 13 38.15 21.93 6.76
CA GLU A 13 37.77 23.33 6.98
C GLU A 13 36.84 23.87 5.86
N SER A 14 37.11 23.51 4.61
CA SER A 14 36.25 23.85 3.47
C SER A 14 34.85 23.23 3.59
N LEU A 15 34.77 21.94 3.97
CA LEU A 15 33.49 21.24 4.13
C LEU A 15 32.67 21.78 5.31
N GLU A 16 33.32 22.19 6.39
CA GLU A 16 32.65 22.83 7.53
C GLU A 16 32.10 24.23 7.18
N ALA A 17 32.82 24.99 6.35
CA ALA A 17 32.35 26.28 5.86
C ALA A 17 31.14 26.11 4.91
N GLU A 18 31.17 25.12 4.02
CA GLU A 18 30.05 24.79 3.12
C GLU A 18 28.80 24.32 3.88
N ALA A 19 28.98 23.50 4.92
CA ALA A 19 27.89 23.03 5.78
C ALA A 19 27.25 24.17 6.59
N LYS A 20 28.06 25.11 7.10
CA LYS A 20 27.55 26.30 7.81
C LYS A 20 26.82 27.26 6.87
N ALA A 21 27.29 27.39 5.63
CA ALA A 21 26.64 28.21 4.60
C ALA A 21 25.27 27.65 4.16
N HIS A 22 25.04 26.33 4.26
CA HIS A 22 23.78 25.67 3.88
C HIS A 22 22.71 25.63 4.98
N SER A 23 22.91 26.23 6.16
CA SER A 23 21.94 26.11 7.27
C SER A 23 20.68 26.98 7.17
N LYS A 24 20.46 27.72 6.07
CA LYS A 24 19.30 28.62 5.93
C LYS A 24 18.61 28.55 4.57
N THR A 25 18.17 27.37 4.14
CA THR A 25 16.99 27.25 3.27
C THR A 25 16.39 25.85 3.39
N THR A 26 15.43 25.67 4.29
CA THR A 26 14.31 24.71 4.10
C THR A 26 13.29 24.89 5.22
N ALA A 27 12.16 25.50 4.88
CA ALA A 27 10.89 25.16 5.51
C ALA A 27 10.55 23.72 5.10
N ASN A 28 11.13 22.76 5.82
CA ASN A 28 10.73 21.35 5.91
C ASN A 28 11.78 20.72 6.82
N ILE A 29 11.47 20.60 8.11
CA ILE A 29 12.34 19.86 9.04
C ILE A 29 12.36 18.42 8.51
N PRO A 30 13.51 17.87 8.08
CA PRO A 30 13.59 16.44 7.80
C PRO A 30 13.24 15.72 9.09
N LEU A 31 12.33 14.74 9.02
CA LEU A 31 12.03 13.81 10.12
C LEU A 31 13.33 13.48 10.84
N SER A 32 13.34 13.52 12.17
CA SER A 32 14.54 13.15 12.94
C SER A 32 15.02 11.77 12.48
N LEU A 33 16.33 11.50 12.51
CA LEU A 33 16.87 10.19 12.11
C LEU A 33 16.16 9.02 12.83
N ALA A 34 15.71 9.25 14.07
CA ALA A 34 14.92 8.30 14.85
C ALA A 34 13.52 8.04 14.25
N GLU A 35 12.84 9.08 13.77
CA GLU A 35 11.54 8.95 13.09
C GLU A 35 11.69 8.26 11.73
N ILE A 36 12.73 8.59 10.97
CA ILE A 36 13.06 7.90 9.72
C ILE A 36 13.33 6.42 9.98
N ALA A 37 14.17 6.09 10.95
CA ALA A 37 14.46 4.70 11.31
C ALA A 37 13.21 3.93 11.75
N LYS A 38 12.32 4.58 12.50
CA LYS A 38 11.04 4.01 12.92
C LYS A 38 10.12 3.72 11.73
N GLU A 39 10.05 4.63 10.77
CA GLU A 39 9.23 4.45 9.57
C GLU A 39 9.78 3.36 8.65
N VAL A 40 11.10 3.34 8.43
CA VAL A 40 11.79 2.27 7.67
C VAL A 40 11.52 0.91 8.30
N LYS A 41 11.61 0.80 9.63
CA LYS A 41 11.28 -0.45 10.33
C LYS A 41 9.83 -0.88 10.11
N GLN A 42 8.87 0.06 10.18
CA GLN A 42 7.46 -0.24 9.93
C GLN A 42 7.20 -0.68 8.49
N GLN A 43 7.92 -0.13 7.52
CA GLN A 43 7.86 -0.58 6.13
C GLN A 43 8.46 -1.98 6.00
N ASP A 44 9.57 -2.25 6.67
CA ASP A 44 10.24 -3.55 6.64
C ASP A 44 9.36 -4.67 7.23
N ASP A 45 8.65 -4.39 8.33
CA ASP A 45 7.72 -5.35 8.94
C ASP A 45 6.52 -5.66 8.01
N LYS A 46 6.12 -4.69 7.17
CA LYS A 46 4.93 -4.80 6.31
C LYS A 46 5.21 -5.39 4.94
N LYS A 47 6.47 -5.43 4.48
CA LYS A 47 6.86 -5.94 3.15
C LYS A 47 6.52 -7.42 2.91
N TYR A 48 6.26 -8.16 3.97
CA TYR A 48 5.88 -9.58 3.95
C TYR A 48 4.37 -9.79 3.74
N THR A 49 3.55 -8.75 3.87
CA THR A 49 2.10 -8.90 4.02
C THR A 49 1.34 -8.38 2.81
N VAL A 50 0.52 -9.25 2.23
CA VAL A 50 -0.52 -8.92 1.26
C VAL A 50 -1.83 -8.67 2.01
N VAL A 51 -2.56 -7.65 1.60
CA VAL A 51 -3.88 -7.30 2.13
C VAL A 51 -4.92 -7.43 1.03
N VAL A 52 -5.98 -8.17 1.32
CA VAL A 52 -7.18 -8.26 0.49
C VAL A 52 -8.31 -7.48 1.18
N GLU A 53 -8.64 -6.32 0.62
CA GLU A 53 -9.80 -5.53 1.02
C GLU A 53 -11.06 -6.12 0.37
N PHE A 54 -12.20 -6.02 1.04
CA PHE A 54 -13.50 -6.52 0.55
C PHE A 54 -13.53 -8.02 0.21
N ALA A 55 -12.66 -8.83 0.82
CA ALA A 55 -12.80 -10.28 0.82
C ALA A 55 -14.12 -10.68 1.51
N ALA A 56 -14.87 -11.60 0.91
CA ALA A 56 -16.15 -12.07 1.45
C ALA A 56 -15.96 -12.62 2.87
N GLU A 57 -16.85 -12.28 3.79
CA GLU A 57 -16.77 -12.69 5.20
C GLU A 57 -18.13 -13.22 5.64
N GLY A 58 -18.14 -14.46 6.15
CA GLY A 58 -19.29 -15.15 6.70
C GLY A 58 -19.59 -14.76 8.15
N GLN A 59 -20.53 -15.49 8.76
CA GLN A 59 -21.06 -15.18 10.10
C GLN A 59 -20.20 -15.70 11.26
N ASP A 60 -19.34 -16.70 11.03
CA ASP A 60 -18.54 -17.31 12.09
C ASP A 60 -17.06 -17.40 11.70
N GLU A 61 -16.19 -17.36 12.71
CA GLU A 61 -14.73 -17.34 12.51
C GLU A 61 -14.18 -18.66 11.95
N ALA A 62 -14.80 -19.81 12.23
CA ALA A 62 -14.32 -21.10 11.72
C ALA A 62 -14.50 -21.19 10.19
N THR A 63 -15.68 -20.84 9.69
CA THR A 63 -15.96 -20.74 8.25
C THR A 63 -15.06 -19.70 7.58
N ASN A 64 -14.84 -18.55 8.23
CA ASN A 64 -13.95 -17.52 7.72
C ASN A 64 -12.50 -18.02 7.60
N ASN A 65 -11.96 -18.70 8.62
CA ASN A 65 -10.59 -19.19 8.58
C ASN A 65 -10.34 -20.16 7.42
N ALA A 66 -11.26 -21.08 7.15
CA ALA A 66 -11.13 -22.05 6.06
C ALA A 66 -11.20 -21.36 4.67
N THR A 67 -12.19 -20.48 4.49
CA THR A 67 -12.37 -19.73 3.23
C THR A 67 -11.22 -18.75 2.98
N ASP A 68 -10.73 -18.09 4.02
CA ASP A 68 -9.58 -17.20 3.98
C ASP A 68 -8.29 -17.92 3.61
N ARG A 69 -8.08 -19.10 4.17
CA ARG A 69 -6.93 -19.93 3.83
C ARG A 69 -6.97 -20.35 2.37
N THR A 70 -8.14 -20.79 1.89
CA THR A 70 -8.34 -21.18 0.49
C THR A 70 -8.07 -20.02 -0.46
N LEU A 71 -8.58 -18.83 -0.12
CA LEU A 71 -8.36 -17.61 -0.91
C LEU A 71 -6.87 -17.24 -0.95
N ALA A 72 -6.18 -17.33 0.19
CA ALA A 72 -4.75 -17.03 0.27
C ALA A 72 -3.92 -17.99 -0.59
N GLU A 73 -4.22 -19.29 -0.55
CA GLU A 73 -3.55 -20.31 -1.37
C GLU A 73 -3.76 -20.06 -2.86
N GLN A 74 -5.00 -19.81 -3.30
CA GLN A 74 -5.29 -19.47 -4.70
C GLN A 74 -4.51 -18.23 -5.16
N LEU A 75 -4.40 -17.22 -4.30
CA LEU A 75 -3.75 -15.94 -4.59
C LEU A 75 -2.23 -16.11 -4.72
N VAL A 76 -1.62 -16.96 -3.89
CA VAL A 76 -0.19 -17.30 -3.92
C VAL A 76 0.14 -18.22 -5.10
N THR A 77 -0.66 -19.27 -5.34
CA THR A 77 -0.47 -20.18 -6.49
C THR A 77 -0.68 -19.47 -7.82
N SER A 78 -1.64 -18.55 -7.91
CA SER A 78 -1.82 -17.70 -9.10
C SER A 78 -0.61 -16.80 -9.40
N ALA A 79 0.21 -16.52 -8.39
CA ALA A 79 1.47 -15.81 -8.54
C ALA A 79 2.67 -16.71 -8.87
N GLY A 80 2.44 -18.02 -9.08
CA GLY A 80 3.50 -19.00 -9.33
C GLY A 80 4.33 -19.35 -8.08
N LEU A 81 3.80 -19.08 -6.89
CA LEU A 81 4.44 -19.40 -5.63
C LEU A 81 3.82 -20.66 -5.00
N ASP A 82 4.63 -21.37 -4.21
CA ASP A 82 4.16 -22.51 -3.42
C ASP A 82 3.33 -22.03 -2.22
N THR A 83 2.30 -22.78 -1.84
CA THR A 83 1.45 -22.49 -0.68
C THR A 83 2.22 -22.59 0.64
N SER A 84 3.34 -23.32 0.65
CA SER A 84 4.31 -23.34 1.76
C SER A 84 4.90 -21.95 2.08
N ALA A 85 4.86 -21.00 1.13
CA ALA A 85 5.28 -19.63 1.34
C ALA A 85 4.38 -18.86 2.31
N ILE A 86 3.16 -19.34 2.59
CA ILE A 86 2.21 -18.68 3.49
C ILE A 86 2.55 -19.00 4.94
N GLN A 87 3.09 -18.01 5.67
CA GLN A 87 3.35 -18.14 7.11
C GLN A 87 2.07 -17.98 7.93
N LYS A 88 1.24 -16.99 7.60
CA LYS A 88 0.06 -16.69 8.41
C LYS A 88 -1.05 -16.03 7.59
N VAL A 89 -2.28 -16.41 7.91
CA VAL A 89 -3.50 -15.82 7.33
C VAL A 89 -4.40 -15.39 8.48
N TRP A 90 -4.86 -14.14 8.47
CA TRP A 90 -5.76 -13.64 9.51
C TRP A 90 -6.55 -12.41 9.05
N ARG A 91 -7.75 -12.24 9.60
CA ARG A 91 -8.52 -11.00 9.45
C ARG A 91 -7.99 -9.94 10.39
N HIS A 92 -7.98 -8.68 9.96
CA HIS A 92 -7.57 -7.57 10.81
C HIS A 92 -8.50 -7.42 12.02
N THR A 93 -7.92 -7.42 13.22
CA THR A 93 -8.64 -7.20 14.48
C THR A 93 -8.77 -5.69 14.74
N GLY A 94 -9.96 -5.22 15.10
CA GLY A 94 -10.21 -3.81 15.48
C GLY A 94 -11.22 -3.05 14.62
N SER A 95 -11.62 -3.58 13.47
CA SER A 95 -12.86 -3.14 12.82
C SER A 95 -14.04 -3.76 13.55
N SER A 96 -15.00 -2.93 13.97
CA SER A 96 -16.28 -3.34 14.57
C SER A 96 -17.12 -4.13 13.56
N TRP A 97 -16.69 -5.36 13.30
CA TRP A 97 -17.47 -6.32 12.55
C TRP A 97 -18.70 -6.66 13.39
N LYS A 98 -19.86 -6.45 12.78
CA LYS A 98 -21.12 -7.04 13.19
C LYS A 98 -21.61 -7.80 11.98
N ALA A 99 -21.99 -9.06 12.14
CA ALA A 99 -22.60 -9.86 11.08
C ALA A 99 -23.70 -9.02 10.39
N GLY A 100 -23.58 -8.78 9.08
CA GLY A 100 -24.53 -7.98 8.31
C GLY A 100 -24.32 -6.45 8.33
N GLN A 101 -23.38 -5.91 9.12
CA GLN A 101 -23.04 -4.47 9.12
C GLN A 101 -21.80 -4.14 8.25
N ARG A 102 -22.13 -3.93 6.99
CA ARG A 102 -21.58 -3.02 5.95
C ARG A 102 -20.12 -3.03 5.48
N ARG A 103 -19.10 -3.59 6.14
CA ARG A 103 -17.80 -3.85 5.47
C ARG A 103 -17.06 -5.06 6.08
N PRO A 104 -16.65 -6.04 5.26
CA PRO A 104 -15.85 -7.16 5.76
C PRO A 104 -14.46 -6.67 6.20
N ARG A 105 -13.90 -7.35 7.19
CA ARG A 105 -12.57 -7.07 7.73
C ARG A 105 -11.51 -7.37 6.66
N PRO A 106 -10.49 -6.50 6.47
CA PRO A 106 -9.40 -6.81 5.57
C PRO A 106 -8.72 -8.12 5.94
N LEU A 107 -8.50 -8.97 4.95
CA LEU A 107 -7.73 -10.20 5.10
C LEU A 107 -6.25 -9.89 4.93
N LYS A 108 -5.42 -10.37 5.85
CA LYS A 108 -3.96 -10.25 5.82
C LYS A 108 -3.34 -11.63 5.57
N ILE A 109 -2.41 -11.68 4.63
CA ILE A 109 -1.67 -12.87 4.22
C ILE A 109 -0.19 -12.53 4.34
N ASN A 110 0.49 -13.13 5.31
CA ASN A 110 1.91 -12.95 5.53
C ASN A 110 2.70 -14.09 4.89
N LEU A 111 3.73 -13.72 4.14
CA LEU A 111 4.58 -14.62 3.39
C LEU A 111 5.96 -14.73 4.03
N ALA A 112 6.61 -15.88 3.84
CA ALA A 112 7.89 -16.19 4.48
C ALA A 112 9.05 -15.31 4.02
N GLU A 113 9.04 -14.93 2.74
CA GLU A 113 10.14 -14.19 2.14
C GLU A 113 9.76 -12.72 1.93
N PRO A 114 10.71 -11.80 2.19
CA PRO A 114 10.51 -10.40 1.87
C PRO A 114 10.36 -10.24 0.36
N ASN A 115 9.52 -9.30 -0.08
CA ASN A 115 9.24 -8.99 -1.49
C ASN A 115 8.32 -9.97 -2.23
N LYS A 116 8.08 -11.19 -1.73
CA LYS A 116 7.07 -12.09 -2.33
C LYS A 116 5.67 -11.49 -2.34
N ALA A 117 5.36 -10.63 -1.36
CA ALA A 117 4.09 -9.92 -1.34
C ALA A 117 3.96 -8.98 -2.55
N HIS A 118 5.06 -8.34 -2.95
CA HIS A 118 5.11 -7.51 -4.14
C HIS A 118 5.00 -8.34 -5.42
N ASP A 119 5.70 -9.48 -5.49
CA ASP A 119 5.61 -10.41 -6.63
C ASP A 119 4.19 -10.93 -6.83
N VAL A 120 3.50 -11.27 -5.74
CA VAL A 120 2.09 -11.65 -5.76
C VAL A 120 1.24 -10.54 -6.37
N ILE A 121 1.38 -9.30 -5.89
CA ILE A 121 0.61 -8.16 -6.40
C ILE A 121 0.93 -7.89 -7.88
N LYS A 122 2.20 -8.04 -8.28
CA LYS A 122 2.65 -7.84 -9.66
C LYS A 122 2.09 -8.91 -10.59
N ALA A 123 2.15 -10.18 -10.19
CA ALA A 123 1.55 -11.29 -10.92
C ALA A 123 0.03 -11.10 -11.03
N LEU A 124 -0.61 -10.65 -9.94
CA LEU A 124 -2.04 -10.31 -9.92
C LEU A 124 -2.42 -9.19 -10.89
N ARG A 125 -1.50 -8.30 -11.27
CA ARG A 125 -1.80 -7.24 -12.25
C ARG A 125 -1.52 -7.67 -13.67
N ALA A 126 -0.53 -8.54 -13.84
CA ALA A 126 -0.16 -9.08 -15.13
C ALA A 126 -1.24 -10.04 -15.64
N ALA A 127 -1.77 -10.91 -14.77
CA ALA A 127 -2.89 -11.74 -15.16
C ALA A 127 -4.17 -10.90 -15.27
N LYS A 128 -4.93 -11.15 -16.35
CA LYS A 128 -6.07 -10.32 -16.76
C LYS A 128 -7.41 -10.88 -16.31
N ASN A 129 -7.42 -12.03 -15.62
CA ASN A 129 -8.63 -12.72 -15.21
C ASN A 129 -8.58 -13.10 -13.73
N TRP A 130 -9.45 -12.46 -12.94
CA TRP A 130 -9.58 -12.65 -11.49
C TRP A 130 -11.03 -12.88 -11.10
N SER A 131 -11.80 -13.61 -11.93
CA SER A 131 -13.22 -13.85 -11.67
C SER A 131 -13.51 -14.57 -10.35
N TRP A 132 -12.50 -15.22 -9.75
CA TRP A 132 -12.57 -15.86 -8.44
C TRP A 132 -12.40 -14.87 -7.27
N LEU A 133 -11.82 -13.69 -7.50
CA LEU A 133 -11.83 -12.63 -6.49
C LEU A 133 -13.24 -12.02 -6.43
N PRO A 134 -13.73 -11.66 -5.22
CA PRO A 134 -14.97 -10.92 -5.10
C PRO A 134 -14.96 -9.66 -5.98
N PRO A 135 -16.07 -9.28 -6.64
CA PRO A 135 -16.07 -8.19 -7.64
C PRO A 135 -15.57 -6.82 -7.16
N LYS A 136 -15.53 -6.60 -5.85
CA LYS A 136 -15.05 -5.37 -5.21
C LYS A 136 -13.74 -5.56 -4.43
N ALA A 137 -13.14 -6.75 -4.52
CA ALA A 137 -11.91 -7.06 -3.82
C ALA A 137 -10.75 -6.24 -4.37
N HIS A 138 -9.92 -5.72 -3.47
CA HIS A 138 -8.70 -5.02 -3.84
C HIS A 138 -7.53 -5.67 -3.13
N VAL A 139 -6.56 -6.12 -3.93
CA VAL A 139 -5.32 -6.71 -3.41
C VAL A 139 -4.21 -5.68 -3.46
N ARG A 140 -3.54 -5.47 -2.32
CA ARG A 140 -2.43 -4.53 -2.16
C ARG A 140 -1.44 -5.02 -1.13
N ARG A 141 -0.30 -4.34 -1.01
CA ARG A 141 0.63 -4.56 0.11
C ARG A 141 0.04 -3.97 1.40
N ASP A 142 0.48 -4.47 2.54
CA ASP A 142 0.21 -3.77 3.80
C ASP A 142 0.96 -2.43 3.79
N LEU A 143 0.29 -1.39 4.29
CA LEU A 143 0.73 0.00 4.22
C LEU A 143 0.93 0.54 5.62
N THR A 144 2.00 1.32 5.84
CA THR A 144 2.17 2.09 7.09
C THR A 144 1.03 3.09 7.24
N ARG A 145 0.90 3.68 8.44
CA ARG A 145 -0.15 4.68 8.68
C ARG A 145 0.05 5.91 7.79
N ALA A 146 1.30 6.35 7.60
CA ALA A 146 1.64 7.48 6.73
C ALA A 146 1.25 7.20 5.27
N GLU A 147 1.61 6.01 4.75
CA GLU A 147 1.24 5.58 3.41
C GLU A 147 -0.27 5.46 3.22
N GLN A 148 -1.01 4.99 4.24
CA GLN A 148 -2.47 4.98 4.19
C GLN A 148 -3.05 6.39 4.09
N THR A 149 -2.53 7.35 4.87
CA THR A 149 -2.94 8.76 4.77
C THR A 149 -2.72 9.31 3.36
N GLN A 150 -1.52 9.11 2.80
CA GLN A 150 -1.19 9.52 1.43
C GLN A 150 -2.12 8.87 0.40
N LEU A 151 -2.38 7.56 0.52
CA LEU A 151 -3.32 6.85 -0.35
C LEU A 151 -4.74 7.43 -0.24
N HIS A 152 -5.21 7.76 0.96
CA HIS A 152 -6.53 8.34 1.17
C HIS A 152 -6.65 9.72 0.51
N GLU A 153 -5.62 10.57 0.64
CA GLU A 153 -5.56 11.88 0.00
C GLU A 153 -5.52 11.78 -1.53
N ALA A 154 -4.67 10.90 -2.06
CA ALA A 154 -4.57 10.62 -3.49
C ALA A 154 -5.90 10.11 -4.07
N ARG A 155 -6.56 9.16 -3.37
CA ARG A 155 -7.88 8.64 -3.76
C ARG A 155 -8.95 9.74 -3.75
N ARG A 156 -8.93 10.62 -2.74
CA ARG A 156 -9.86 11.76 -2.65
C ARG A 156 -9.65 12.72 -3.83
N LYS A 157 -8.39 13.10 -4.11
CA LYS A 157 -8.03 13.94 -5.25
C LYS A 157 -8.47 13.32 -6.58
N CYS A 158 -8.19 12.04 -6.77
CA CYS A 158 -8.59 11.28 -7.96
C CYS A 158 -10.11 11.26 -8.15
N HIS A 159 -10.88 11.03 -7.08
CA HIS A 159 -12.34 11.07 -7.13
C HIS A 159 -12.87 12.44 -7.54
N THR A 160 -12.33 13.52 -6.96
CA THR A 160 -12.72 14.89 -7.32
C THR A 160 -12.45 15.19 -8.79
N LEU A 161 -11.27 14.81 -9.30
CA LEU A 161 -10.91 15.02 -10.71
C LEU A 161 -11.79 14.20 -11.67
N ASN A 162 -12.09 12.95 -11.34
CA ASN A 162 -13.00 12.11 -12.13
C ASN A 162 -14.44 12.63 -12.13
N THR A 163 -14.90 13.14 -10.99
CA THR A 163 -16.23 13.74 -10.86
C THR A 163 -16.33 15.01 -11.73
N ALA A 164 -15.32 15.88 -11.68
CA ALA A 164 -15.25 17.08 -12.51
C ALA A 164 -15.16 16.76 -14.01
N ALA A 165 -14.43 15.70 -14.37
CA ALA A 165 -14.30 15.24 -15.76
C ALA A 165 -15.51 14.45 -16.28
N ASN A 166 -16.48 14.10 -15.41
CA ASN A 166 -17.58 13.17 -15.68
C ASN A 166 -17.11 11.85 -16.36
N ALA A 167 -15.88 11.44 -16.08
CA ALA A 167 -15.24 10.27 -16.66
C ALA A 167 -14.28 9.64 -15.65
N SER A 168 -14.10 8.32 -15.72
CA SER A 168 -13.02 7.58 -15.05
C SER A 168 -11.69 7.83 -15.77
N LYS A 169 -11.27 9.09 -15.79
CA LYS A 169 -10.10 9.62 -16.51
C LYS A 169 -8.81 9.45 -15.70
N TYR A 170 -8.90 9.50 -14.38
CA TYR A 170 -7.78 9.44 -13.46
C TYR A 170 -7.81 8.16 -12.62
N PHE A 171 -6.63 7.68 -12.22
CA PHE A 171 -6.45 6.60 -11.26
C PHE A 171 -5.25 6.90 -10.34
N VAL A 172 -5.21 6.24 -9.19
CA VAL A 172 -4.07 6.31 -8.27
C VAL A 172 -3.16 5.12 -8.55
N ASP A 173 -1.86 5.35 -8.72
CA ASP A 173 -0.87 4.30 -8.89
C ASP A 173 -0.26 3.82 -7.56
N ASP A 174 0.79 3.00 -7.63
CA ASP A 174 1.45 2.41 -6.45
C ASP A 174 2.24 3.39 -5.62
N LEU A 175 2.68 4.49 -6.22
CA LEU A 175 3.43 5.56 -5.57
C LEU A 175 2.48 6.61 -4.99
N PHE A 176 1.17 6.33 -5.01
CA PHE A 176 0.11 7.23 -4.59
C PHE A 176 -0.03 8.47 -5.48
N ASP A 177 0.48 8.40 -6.71
CA ASP A 177 0.34 9.46 -7.69
C ASP A 177 -0.96 9.32 -8.48
N VAL A 178 -1.59 10.45 -8.79
CA VAL A 178 -2.77 10.48 -9.64
C VAL A 178 -2.35 10.57 -11.11
N LYS A 179 -2.62 9.52 -11.89
CA LYS A 179 -2.28 9.40 -13.30
C LYS A 179 -3.51 9.39 -14.20
N GLU A 180 -3.34 9.85 -15.43
CA GLU A 180 -4.37 9.86 -16.46
C GLU A 180 -4.42 8.52 -17.21
N LYS A 181 -5.63 8.02 -17.47
CA LYS A 181 -5.88 6.83 -18.28
C LYS A 181 -5.90 7.21 -19.75
N LYS A 182 -5.25 6.39 -20.58
CA LYS A 182 -5.31 6.50 -22.04
C LYS A 182 -6.72 6.33 -22.61
N SER A 183 -7.57 5.55 -21.95
CA SER A 183 -8.93 5.25 -22.39
C SER A 183 -9.92 5.43 -21.24
N PRO A 184 -10.46 6.65 -21.05
CA PRO A 184 -11.43 6.92 -20.01
C PRO A 184 -12.76 6.21 -20.28
N ARG A 185 -13.44 5.80 -19.21
CA ARG A 185 -14.82 5.27 -19.25
C ARG A 185 -15.79 6.29 -18.66
N PRO A 186 -17.08 6.27 -19.01
CA PRO A 186 -18.08 7.12 -18.36
C PRO A 186 -18.02 6.98 -16.84
N TRP A 187 -18.12 8.10 -16.11
CA TRP A 187 -18.14 8.05 -14.66
C TRP A 187 -19.52 7.59 -14.19
N SER A 188 -19.57 6.45 -13.51
CA SER A 188 -20.81 5.99 -12.88
C SER A 188 -20.98 6.72 -11.55
N THR A 189 -21.70 7.83 -11.54
CA THR A 189 -22.32 8.33 -10.31
C THR A 189 -23.41 7.33 -9.95
N ALA A 190 -23.24 6.59 -8.86
CA ALA A 190 -24.36 5.82 -8.32
C ALA A 190 -25.53 6.80 -8.14
N GLN A 191 -26.65 6.57 -8.82
CA GLN A 191 -27.88 7.28 -8.51
C GLN A 191 -28.20 6.94 -7.05
N VAL A 192 -28.01 7.91 -6.15
CA VAL A 192 -28.67 7.87 -4.86
C VAL A 192 -30.14 8.06 -5.21
N SER A 193 -30.85 6.96 -5.42
CA SER A 193 -32.31 6.97 -5.48
C SER A 193 -32.78 7.61 -4.19
N ALA A 194 -33.27 8.85 -4.29
CA ALA A 194 -34.01 9.48 -3.22
C ALA A 194 -35.24 8.60 -3.01
N SER A 195 -35.26 7.86 -1.90
CA SER A 195 -36.45 7.21 -1.41
C SER A 195 -37.47 8.31 -1.14
N ALA A 196 -38.55 8.33 -1.94
CA ALA A 196 -39.76 9.09 -1.65
C ALA A 196 -40.50 8.49 -0.46
#